data_AF-A0A0D0AL84-F1
#
_entry.id   AF-A0A0D0AL84-F1
#
_cell.length_a   1.000
_cell.length_b   1.000
_cell.length_c   1.000
_cell.angle_alpha   90.00
_cell.angle_beta   90.00
_cell.angle_gamma   90.00
#
_symmetry.space_group_name_H-M   'P 1'
#
loop_
_entity.id
_entity.type
_entity.pdbx_description
1 polymer ?
#
loop_
_entity_poly.entity_id
_entity_poly.type
_entity_poly.pdbx_seq_one_letter_code
_entity_poly.pdbx_strand_id
1 'polypeptide(L)'
;MGHAPPETTEDQRGNILQGALDIMGHAAVLRSARFRRVKTPKGHKFWCIAFSSNDPCDRLPATAPSEEEYKALKELLQKKFPPQWYKSP
;
A
#
# COMPACT_ATOMS: atom_id res chain seq x y z
N MET A 1 5.46 18.87 -6.26
CA MET A 1 6.89 18.64 -5.97
C MET A 1 7.17 17.16 -6.10
N GLY A 2 8.04 16.75 -7.01
CA GLY A 2 8.44 15.36 -7.18
C GLY A 2 9.55 15.01 -6.19
N HIS A 3 9.48 13.83 -5.57
CA HIS A 3 10.56 13.33 -4.72
C HIS A 3 11.81 13.07 -5.57
N ALA A 4 12.99 13.38 -5.01
CA ALA A 4 14.26 13.05 -5.65
C ALA A 4 14.32 11.54 -5.94
N PRO A 5 14.97 11.12 -7.04
CA PRO A 5 15.13 9.71 -7.35
C PRO A 5 15.88 9.03 -6.19
N PRO A 6 15.41 7.85 -5.74
CA PRO A 6 16.04 7.15 -4.64
C PRO A 6 17.43 6.65 -5.05
N GLU A 7 18.45 6.99 -4.26
CA GLU A 7 19.85 6.65 -4.53
C GLU A 7 20.19 5.23 -4.10
N THR A 8 19.40 4.66 -3.18
CA THR A 8 19.57 3.29 -2.68
C THR A 8 18.29 2.46 -2.74
N THR A 9 18.43 1.13 -2.65
CA THR A 9 17.28 0.20 -2.50
C THR A 9 16.50 0.46 -1.21
N GLU A 10 17.14 1.02 -0.19
CA GLU A 10 16.50 1.41 1.06
C GLU A 10 15.62 2.65 0.87
N ASP A 11 16.12 3.66 0.15
CA ASP A 11 15.34 4.86 -0.23
C ASP A 11 14.14 4.50 -1.10
N GLN A 12 14.30 3.55 -2.03
CA GLN A 12 13.19 3.03 -2.82
C GLN A 12 12.09 2.44 -1.91
N ARG A 13 12.46 1.64 -0.91
CA ARG A 13 11.52 1.05 0.05
C ARG A 13 10.86 2.13 0.93
N GLY A 14 11.62 3.12 1.38
CA GLY A 14 11.13 4.26 2.14
C GLY A 14 10.08 5.05 1.37
N ASN A 15 10.37 5.38 0.10
CA ASN A 15 9.46 6.10 -0.78
C ASN A 15 8.17 5.31 -1.07
N ILE A 16 8.27 3.99 -1.29
CA ILE A 16 7.10 3.12 -1.49
C ILE A 16 6.23 3.09 -0.22
N LEU A 17 6.85 2.94 0.96
CA LEU A 17 6.14 2.92 2.23
C LEU A 17 5.43 4.25 2.48
N GLN A 18 6.13 5.38 2.27
CA GLN A 18 5.56 6.71 2.45
C GLN A 18 4.39 6.94 1.48
N GLY A 19 4.55 6.59 0.21
CA GLY A 19 3.47 6.70 -0.77
C GLY A 19 2.25 5.86 -0.42
N ALA A 20 2.45 4.65 0.13
CA ALA A 20 1.38 3.81 0.61
C ALA A 20 0.67 4.41 1.84
N LEU A 21 1.40 4.97 2.79
CA LEU A 21 0.84 5.66 3.96
C LEU A 21 0.02 6.89 3.55
N ASP A 22 0.51 7.71 2.63
CA ASP A 22 -0.20 8.87 2.12
C ASP A 22 -1.51 8.48 1.41
N ILE A 23 -1.48 7.42 0.60
CA ILE A 23 -2.68 6.89 -0.06
C ILE A 23 -3.69 6.40 0.97
N MET A 24 -3.24 5.63 1.97
CA MET A 24 -4.11 5.15 3.03
C MET A 24 -4.68 6.28 3.88
N GLY A 25 -3.91 7.35 4.12
CA GLY A 25 -4.36 8.55 4.83
C GLY A 25 -5.43 9.30 4.06
N HIS A 26 -5.21 9.57 2.78
CA HIS A 26 -6.20 10.25 1.93
C HIS A 26 -7.49 9.44 1.74
N ALA A 27 -7.40 8.11 1.73
CA ALA A 27 -8.57 7.24 1.67
C ALA A 27 -9.24 7.00 3.03
N ALA A 28 -8.72 7.60 4.12
CA ALA A 28 -9.16 7.37 5.50
C ALA A 28 -9.13 5.90 5.98
N VAL A 29 -8.32 5.05 5.34
CA VAL A 29 -8.23 3.61 5.67
C VAL A 29 -7.10 3.24 6.63
N LEU A 30 -6.33 4.20 7.17
CA LEU A 30 -5.21 3.92 8.09
C LEU A 30 -5.61 3.08 9.33
N ARG A 31 -6.86 3.22 9.78
CA ARG A 31 -7.41 2.44 10.91
C ARG A 31 -7.80 1.00 10.53
N SER A 32 -8.04 0.75 9.26
CA SER A 32 -8.63 -0.50 8.73
C SER A 32 -7.66 -1.27 7.82
N ALA A 33 -6.49 -0.71 7.51
CA ALA A 33 -5.52 -1.28 6.59
C ALA A 33 -4.08 -1.21 7.11
N ARG A 34 -3.24 -2.09 6.57
CA ARG A 34 -1.78 -2.07 6.78
C ARG A 34 -1.04 -2.28 5.47
N PHE A 35 0.11 -1.63 5.33
CA PHE A 35 1.05 -1.94 4.26
C PHE A 35 1.93 -3.12 4.68
N ARG A 36 1.90 -4.22 3.92
CA ARG A 36 2.67 -5.43 4.26
C ARG A 36 3.21 -6.13 3.03
N ARG A 37 4.22 -6.97 3.26
CA ARG A 37 4.75 -7.89 2.27
C ARG A 37 4.04 -9.23 2.40
N VAL A 38 3.42 -9.69 1.33
CA VAL A 38 2.75 -10.99 1.25
C VAL A 38 3.53 -11.94 0.35
N LYS A 39 3.40 -13.25 0.59
CA LYS A 39 4.00 -14.31 -0.21
C LYS A 39 2.88 -15.09 -0.89
N THR A 40 2.92 -15.23 -2.22
CA THR A 40 1.98 -16.08 -2.95
C THR A 40 2.22 -17.56 -2.64
N PRO A 41 1.24 -18.45 -2.87
CA PRO A 41 1.46 -19.90 -2.77
C PRO A 41 2.63 -20.38 -3.64
N LYS A 42 2.87 -19.72 -4.78
CA LYS A 42 3.99 -19.98 -5.69
C LYS A 42 5.33 -19.42 -5.21
N GLY A 43 5.37 -18.77 -4.05
CA GLY A 43 6.59 -18.28 -3.41
C GLY A 43 6.98 -16.83 -3.72
N HIS A 44 6.27 -16.14 -4.61
CA HIS A 44 6.56 -14.76 -4.99
C HIS A 44 6.19 -13.80 -3.87
N LYS A 45 7.05 -12.81 -3.59
CA LYS A 45 6.79 -11.79 -2.57
C LYS A 45 6.43 -10.47 -3.24
N PHE A 46 5.39 -9.80 -2.75
CA PHE A 46 5.02 -8.46 -3.20
C PHE A 46 4.46 -7.64 -2.05
N TRP A 47 4.45 -6.33 -2.20
CA TRP A 47 3.89 -5.40 -1.22
C TRP A 47 2.45 -5.04 -1.58
N CYS A 48 1.57 -4.96 -0.59
CA CYS A 48 0.19 -4.56 -0.78
C CYS A 48 -0.37 -3.83 0.44
N ILE A 49 -1.46 -3.11 0.21
CA ILE A 49 -2.36 -2.63 1.27
C ILE A 49 -3.32 -3.78 1.58
N ALA A 50 -3.21 -4.33 2.78
CA ALA A 50 -4.04 -5.42 3.24
C ALA A 50 -5.10 -4.89 4.22
N PHE A 51 -6.35 -5.26 3.96
CA PHE A 51 -7.48 -5.05 4.86
C PHE A 51 -7.68 -6.28 5.73
N SER A 52 -8.39 -6.09 6.84
CA SER A 52 -8.94 -7.10 7.76
C SER A 52 -8.73 -8.56 7.35
N SER A 53 -8.07 -9.34 8.20
CA SER A 53 -7.95 -10.79 8.05
C SER A 53 -8.56 -11.48 9.27
N ASN A 54 -9.18 -12.63 9.02
CA ASN A 54 -9.66 -13.51 10.08
C ASN A 54 -8.51 -14.35 10.68
N ASP A 55 -7.31 -14.27 10.10
CA ASP A 55 -6.13 -14.94 10.64
C ASP A 55 -5.54 -14.12 11.80
N PRO A 56 -5.54 -14.63 13.04
CA PRO A 56 -4.97 -13.92 14.18
C PRO A 56 -3.46 -13.70 14.05
N CYS A 57 -2.75 -14.49 13.26
CA CYS A 57 -1.32 -14.33 12.99
C CYS A 57 -1.03 -13.16 12.03
N ASP A 58 -2.02 -12.70 11.27
CA ASP A 58 -1.83 -11.64 10.29
C ASP A 58 -1.70 -10.24 10.91
N ARG A 59 -2.08 -10.07 12.19
CA ARG A 59 -2.03 -8.79 12.93
C ARG A 59 -2.65 -7.63 12.13
N LEU A 60 -3.69 -7.92 11.35
CA LEU A 60 -4.43 -6.93 10.58
C LEU A 60 -5.52 -6.29 11.45
N PRO A 61 -5.96 -5.06 11.10
CA PRO A 61 -7.06 -4.43 11.81
C PRO A 61 -8.32 -5.29 11.73
N ALA A 62 -9.01 -5.47 12.86
CA ALA A 62 -10.24 -6.26 12.91
C ALA A 62 -11.40 -5.57 12.16
N THR A 63 -11.32 -4.25 12.00
CA THR A 63 -12.35 -3.44 11.35
C THR A 63 -12.09 -3.35 9.85
N ALA A 64 -13.06 -3.78 9.05
CA ALA A 64 -13.07 -3.55 7.63
C ALA A 64 -13.32 -2.04 7.32
N PRO A 65 -12.78 -1.51 6.22
CA PRO A 65 -13.13 -0.15 5.76
C PRO A 65 -14.61 -0.10 5.37
N SER A 66 -15.23 1.08 5.45
CA SER A 66 -16.54 1.30 4.86
C SER A 66 -16.49 1.21 3.33
N GLU A 67 -17.64 1.03 2.67
CA GLU A 67 -17.69 1.03 1.20
C GLU A 67 -17.19 2.36 0.61
N GLU A 68 -17.46 3.48 1.27
CA GLU A 68 -16.99 4.81 0.86
C GLU A 68 -15.47 4.93 0.95
N GLU A 69 -14.88 4.50 2.07
CA GLU A 69 -13.42 4.47 2.26
C GLU A 69 -12.74 3.56 1.22
N TYR A 70 -13.34 2.40 0.96
CA TYR A 70 -12.84 1.46 -0.04
C TYR A 70 -12.95 2.02 -1.47
N LYS A 71 -14.04 2.71 -1.79
CA LYS A 71 -14.21 3.42 -3.08
C LYS A 71 -13.21 4.54 -3.23
N ALA A 72 -13.00 5.37 -2.20
CA ALA A 72 -12.01 6.43 -2.19
C ALA A 72 -10.59 5.88 -2.42
N LEU A 73 -10.24 4.75 -1.78
CA LEU A 73 -8.96 4.08 -2.03
C LEU A 73 -8.84 3.62 -3.49
N LYS A 74 -9.86 2.95 -4.04
CA LYS A 74 -9.86 2.51 -5.44
C LYS A 74 -9.68 3.68 -6.40
N GLU A 75 -10.40 4.76 -6.18
CA GLU A 75 -10.27 5.97 -7.01
C GLU A 75 -8.87 6.57 -6.89
N LEU A 76 -8.28 6.63 -5.71
CA LEU A 76 -6.91 7.13 -5.52
C LEU A 76 -5.86 6.24 -6.19
N LEU A 77 -6.03 4.92 -6.14
CA LEU A 77 -5.17 3.96 -6.83
C LEU A 77 -5.34 3.98 -8.35
N GLN A 78 -6.49 4.42 -8.87
CA GLN A 78 -6.76 4.59 -10.30
C GLN A 78 -6.32 5.98 -10.81
N LYS A 79 -6.47 7.03 -9.98
CA LYS A 79 -6.14 8.43 -10.31
C LYS A 79 -4.66 8.75 -10.12
N LYS A 80 -3.96 8.07 -9.20
CA LYS A 80 -2.51 8.04 -9.21
C LYS A 80 -2.11 7.00 -10.25
N PHE A 81 -1.32 7.42 -11.23
CA PHE A 81 -0.58 6.55 -12.17
C PHE A 81 -0.20 5.21 -11.51
N PRO A 82 -0.08 4.09 -12.27
CA PRO A 82 0.51 2.86 -11.73
C PRO A 82 1.68 3.31 -10.88
N PRO A 83 1.79 2.88 -9.59
CA PRO A 83 2.75 3.49 -8.67
C PRO A 83 4.03 3.63 -9.47
N GLN A 84 4.68 4.81 -9.45
CA GLN A 84 5.89 5.02 -10.25
C GLN A 84 7.00 4.10 -9.71
N TRP A 85 6.82 2.79 -9.89
CA TRP A 85 7.82 1.76 -9.98
C TRP A 85 8.59 2.24 -11.19
N TYR A 86 9.69 2.89 -10.88
CA TYR A 86 10.69 3.29 -11.83
C TYR A 86 10.81 2.19 -12.89
N LYS A 87 10.38 2.48 -14.11
CA LYS A 87 10.83 1.71 -15.27
C LYS A 87 12.25 2.20 -15.51
N SER A 88 13.23 1.45 -15.03
CA SER A 88 14.57 1.58 -15.60
C SER A 88 14.48 1.20 -17.08
N PRO A 89 15.17 1.90 -18.00
CA PRO A 89 15.54 1.30 -19.28
C PRO A 89 16.38 0.04 -19.06
#